data_AF-A0AA36J8M8-F1
#
_entry.id   AF-A0AA36J8M8-F1
#
_cell.length_a   1.000
_cell.length_b   1.000
_cell.length_c   1.000
_cell.angle_alpha   90.00
_cell.angle_beta   90.00
_cell.angle_gamma   90.00
#
_symmetry.space_group_name_H-M   'P 1'
#
loop_
_entity.id
_entity.type
_entity.pdbx_description
1 polymer ?
#
loop_
_entity_poly.entity_id
_entity_poly.type
_entity_poly.pdbx_seq_one_letter_code
_entity_poly.pdbx_strand_id
1 'polypeptide(L)'
;MASWDECEYEGEVESEDSERAITQMDPLELRFSQRKMRNVFADGKLIADSVNQVRPVRRTLEEQNIYGAPWRLEAPFPAIEVLRFRCKLRDETTGRPLLDPVTKKEMFEEESWFTLDNRRLYCLQRVAVDLLPERCTVDTVAEIRKERRLREIRKFRTLDGGRSINVGSVVDGVPFETWSWEEARSEDRQKSKGHKGKEGKEGKEGKDAKSGSKGKSGKGGKGKDKGRRDKLQGVVAVAGRGRVGHVGRASASHGASVRSASMRDMGWQGGVAASLLGSFSGTLGGQLRICSLTQEGQAKVRCLQACGWGFWLVGQLLGQVAILLAPASLTACVTFSGSLLSISALALRNWSQVGAG
;
A
#
# COMPACT_ATOMS: atom_id res chain seq x y z
N MET A 1 13.25 -24.53 -57.30
CA MET A 1 13.46 -23.07 -57.38
C MET A 1 12.23 -22.38 -56.81
N ALA A 2 12.25 -22.08 -55.52
CA ALA A 2 11.35 -21.12 -54.89
C ALA A 2 12.22 -20.42 -53.85
N SER A 3 12.73 -19.25 -54.24
CA SER A 3 13.54 -18.35 -53.41
C SER A 3 12.60 -17.77 -52.36
N TRP A 4 12.80 -18.13 -51.10
CA TRP A 4 12.13 -17.48 -49.98
C TRP A 4 12.97 -16.25 -49.66
N ASP A 5 12.58 -15.11 -50.23
CA ASP A 5 13.12 -13.81 -49.83
C ASP A 5 12.74 -13.58 -48.37
N GLU A 6 13.75 -13.69 -47.50
CA GLU A 6 13.71 -13.26 -46.11
C GLU A 6 13.47 -11.75 -46.09
N CYS A 7 12.21 -11.34 -46.09
CA CYS A 7 11.83 -9.98 -45.71
C CYS A 7 12.16 -9.81 -44.23
N GLU A 8 13.35 -9.28 -43.95
CA GLU A 8 13.69 -8.72 -42.64
C GLU A 8 12.63 -7.67 -42.27
N TYR A 9 11.69 -8.08 -41.43
CA TYR A 9 10.77 -7.16 -40.78
C TYR A 9 11.58 -6.41 -39.73
N GLU A 10 12.20 -5.30 -40.13
CA GLU A 10 12.69 -4.29 -39.20
C GLU A 10 11.47 -3.75 -38.45
N GLY A 11 11.10 -4.44 -37.37
CA GLY A 11 10.16 -3.92 -36.40
C GLY A 11 10.81 -2.71 -35.77
N GLU A 12 10.52 -1.53 -36.31
CA GLU A 12 10.77 -0.26 -35.64
C GLU A 12 10.21 -0.42 -34.22
N VAL A 13 11.12 -0.55 -33.27
CA VAL A 13 10.80 -0.44 -31.85
C VAL A 13 10.45 1.02 -31.68
N GLU A 14 9.22 1.40 -32.05
CA GLU A 14 8.62 2.66 -31.66
C GLU A 14 8.86 2.77 -30.16
N SER A 15 9.78 3.65 -29.77
CA SER A 15 10.15 3.83 -28.38
C SER A 15 8.85 4.16 -27.63
N GLU A 16 8.45 3.26 -26.73
CA GLU A 16 7.20 3.36 -25.94
C GLU A 16 7.15 4.61 -25.03
N ASP A 17 8.15 5.47 -25.12
CA ASP A 17 8.24 6.79 -24.49
C ASP A 17 7.70 7.92 -25.37
N SER A 18 7.01 7.59 -26.48
CA SER A 18 6.14 8.54 -27.19
C SER A 18 5.35 9.37 -26.18
N GLU A 19 5.63 10.68 -26.17
CA GLU A 19 5.24 11.65 -25.17
C GLU A 19 3.86 11.36 -24.61
N ARG A 20 3.79 10.86 -23.36
CA ARG A 20 2.51 10.67 -22.71
C ARG A 20 1.82 12.03 -22.66
N ALA A 21 0.70 12.15 -23.36
CA ALA A 21 0.01 13.43 -23.51
C ALA A 21 -0.28 14.05 -22.13
N ILE A 22 0.39 15.17 -21.86
CA ILE A 22 0.13 15.98 -20.67
C ILE A 22 -1.17 16.73 -20.92
N THR A 23 -2.12 16.59 -20.01
CA THR A 23 -3.39 17.31 -20.04
C THR A 23 -3.58 18.09 -18.74
N GLN A 24 -4.28 19.22 -18.79
CA GLN A 24 -4.53 20.04 -17.60
C GLN A 24 -5.94 19.80 -17.08
N MET A 25 -6.04 19.47 -15.79
CA MET A 25 -7.30 19.12 -15.15
C MET A 25 -7.49 19.91 -13.85
N ASP A 26 -8.74 20.13 -13.46
CA ASP A 26 -9.08 20.70 -12.15
C ASP A 26 -8.81 19.65 -11.06
N PRO A 27 -7.93 19.93 -10.07
CA PRO A 27 -7.65 18.98 -9.00
C PRO A 27 -8.90 18.54 -8.23
N LEU A 28 -9.92 19.38 -8.13
CA LEU A 28 -11.15 19.09 -7.39
C LEU A 28 -12.09 18.15 -8.17
N GLU A 29 -11.89 17.98 -9.48
CA GLU A 29 -12.61 17.00 -10.32
C GLU A 29 -11.99 15.59 -10.25
N LEU A 30 -10.76 15.48 -9.74
CA LEU A 30 -10.05 14.22 -9.59
C LEU A 30 -10.44 13.51 -8.28
N ARG A 31 -10.54 12.19 -8.33
CA ARG A 31 -10.92 11.35 -7.18
C ARG A 31 -9.76 10.50 -6.68
N PHE A 32 -9.75 10.24 -5.38
CA PHE A 32 -8.82 9.31 -4.76
C PHE A 32 -9.16 7.88 -5.16
N SER A 33 -8.15 7.04 -5.43
CA SER A 33 -8.37 5.62 -5.73
C SER A 33 -8.49 4.74 -4.47
N GLN A 34 -8.06 5.22 -3.32
CA GLN A 34 -8.03 4.45 -2.07
C GLN A 34 -8.54 5.30 -0.91
N ARG A 35 -9.26 4.65 0.01
CA ARG A 35 -9.80 5.29 1.22
C ARG A 35 -8.74 5.79 2.21
N LYS A 36 -7.54 5.21 2.21
CA LYS A 36 -6.51 5.53 3.21
C LYS A 36 -5.20 5.89 2.53
N MET A 37 -4.48 6.86 3.07
CA MET A 37 -3.09 7.12 2.72
C MET A 37 -2.25 7.40 3.96
N ARG A 38 -0.94 7.15 3.83
CA ARG A 38 0.04 7.58 4.84
C ARG A 38 0.23 9.09 4.78
N ASN A 39 0.56 9.69 5.91
CA ASN A 39 0.91 11.11 6.06
C ASN A 39 2.35 11.45 5.60
N VAL A 40 3.10 10.45 5.13
CA VAL A 40 4.47 10.57 4.63
C VAL A 40 4.60 10.04 3.20
N PHE A 41 5.46 10.67 2.40
CA PHE A 41 5.86 10.19 1.08
C PHE A 41 6.85 9.01 1.19
N ALA A 42 7.16 8.38 0.05
CA ALA A 42 8.09 7.25 0.01
C ALA A 42 9.54 7.66 0.36
N ASP A 43 9.89 8.92 0.14
CA ASP A 43 11.18 9.52 0.52
C ASP A 43 11.22 9.98 1.99
N GLY A 44 10.15 9.72 2.76
CA GLY A 44 10.05 10.09 4.18
C GLY A 44 9.61 11.53 4.44
N LYS A 45 9.40 12.36 3.40
CA LYS A 45 8.91 13.74 3.59
C LYS A 45 7.46 13.74 4.07
N LEU A 46 7.11 14.69 4.95
CA LEU A 46 5.73 14.89 5.37
C LEU A 46 4.89 15.44 4.22
N ILE A 47 3.63 15.02 4.15
CA ILE A 47 2.68 15.56 3.17
C ILE A 47 2.42 17.05 3.41
N ALA A 48 2.30 17.47 4.68
CA ALA A 48 2.09 18.86 5.06
C ALA A 48 3.18 19.80 4.49
N ASP A 49 4.45 19.38 4.56
CA ASP A 49 5.56 20.16 4.01
C ASP A 49 5.49 20.28 2.49
N SER A 50 4.95 19.27 1.81
CA SER A 50 4.78 19.25 0.36
C SER A 50 3.59 20.09 -0.09
N VAL A 51 2.52 20.19 0.72
CA VAL A 51 1.39 21.12 0.48
C VAL A 51 1.92 22.55 0.39
N ASN A 52 2.78 22.96 1.33
CA ASN A 52 3.36 24.31 1.37
C ASN A 52 4.29 24.61 0.18
N GLN A 53 4.76 23.59 -0.53
CA GLN A 53 5.62 23.73 -1.70
C GLN A 53 4.83 23.83 -3.01
N VAL A 54 3.53 23.51 -3.02
CA VAL A 54 2.68 23.69 -4.20
C VAL A 54 2.40 25.19 -4.37
N ARG A 55 2.78 25.74 -5.52
CA ARG A 55 2.69 27.16 -5.81
C ARG A 55 1.57 27.45 -6.80
N PRO A 56 0.59 28.31 -6.46
CA PRO A 56 -0.36 28.81 -7.43
C PRO A 56 0.30 29.90 -8.28
N VAL A 57 0.29 29.71 -9.60
CA VAL A 57 0.80 30.67 -10.59
C VAL A 57 -0.36 31.24 -11.38
N ARG A 58 -0.48 32.56 -11.41
CA ARG A 58 -1.53 33.24 -12.16
C ARG A 58 -1.20 33.19 -13.65
N ARG A 59 -2.17 32.80 -14.46
CA ARG A 59 -2.05 32.72 -15.91
C ARG A 59 -2.22 34.07 -16.59
N THR A 60 -1.75 34.16 -17.82
CA THR A 60 -2.12 35.26 -18.73
C THR A 60 -3.58 35.12 -19.18
N LEU A 61 -4.17 36.19 -19.71
CA LEU A 61 -5.55 36.17 -20.20
C LEU A 61 -5.73 35.17 -21.36
N GLU A 62 -4.72 35.03 -22.22
CA GLU A 62 -4.74 34.07 -23.34
C GLU A 62 -4.79 32.63 -22.84
N GLU A 63 -3.92 32.27 -21.89
CA GLU A 63 -3.91 30.93 -21.31
C GLU A 63 -5.18 30.67 -20.48
N GLN A 64 -5.70 31.68 -19.78
CA GLN A 64 -6.96 31.55 -19.06
C GLN A 64 -8.12 31.22 -20.01
N ASN A 65 -8.15 31.80 -21.21
CA ASN A 65 -9.17 31.50 -22.21
C ASN A 65 -9.04 30.07 -22.78
N ILE A 66 -7.80 29.57 -22.92
CA ILE A 66 -7.54 28.21 -23.42
C ILE A 66 -7.94 27.16 -22.37
N TYR A 67 -7.53 27.35 -21.11
CA TYR A 67 -7.72 26.35 -20.05
C TYR A 67 -8.97 26.57 -19.20
N GLY A 68 -9.65 27.71 -19.35
CA GLY A 68 -10.84 28.07 -18.56
C GLY A 68 -10.57 28.28 -17.07
N ALA A 69 -9.32 28.53 -16.67
CA ALA A 69 -8.92 28.67 -15.26
C ALA A 69 -7.81 29.72 -15.08
N PRO A 70 -7.97 30.70 -14.17
CA PRO A 70 -6.98 31.76 -13.94
C PRO A 70 -5.69 31.29 -13.27
N TRP A 71 -5.69 30.12 -12.60
CA TRP A 71 -4.52 29.62 -11.86
C TRP A 71 -4.02 28.28 -12.40
N ARG A 72 -2.69 28.14 -12.47
CA ARG A 72 -1.98 26.87 -12.64
C ARG A 72 -1.34 26.48 -11.30
N LEU A 73 -1.43 25.21 -10.92
CA LEU A 73 -0.69 24.70 -9.77
C LEU A 73 0.64 24.11 -10.22
N GLU A 74 1.76 24.68 -9.75
CA GLU A 74 3.09 24.12 -9.89
C GLU A 74 3.46 23.32 -8.65
N ALA A 75 3.77 22.04 -8.82
CA ALA A 75 4.07 21.13 -7.72
C ALA A 75 5.55 20.69 -7.72
N PRO A 76 6.12 20.38 -6.55
CA PRO A 76 7.51 19.92 -6.42
C PRO A 76 7.69 18.44 -6.81
N PHE A 77 6.70 17.84 -7.45
CA PHE A 77 6.68 16.43 -7.85
C PHE A 77 6.20 16.31 -9.30
N PRO A 78 6.55 15.20 -9.99
CA PRO A 78 6.07 14.96 -11.36
C PRO A 78 4.55 14.99 -11.48
N ALA A 79 4.06 15.32 -12.67
CA ALA A 79 2.64 15.29 -13.00
C ALA A 79 1.99 13.97 -12.57
N ILE A 80 0.79 14.06 -11.99
CA ILE A 80 0.09 12.88 -11.48
C ILE A 80 -0.54 12.10 -12.62
N GLU A 81 -0.48 10.78 -12.53
CA GLU A 81 -1.17 9.91 -13.48
C GLU A 81 -2.65 9.82 -13.13
N VAL A 82 -3.49 9.98 -14.15
CA VAL A 82 -4.95 9.94 -14.04
C VAL A 82 -5.53 8.94 -15.02
N LEU A 83 -6.63 8.29 -14.62
CA LEU A 83 -7.30 7.30 -15.45
C LEU A 83 -8.83 7.42 -15.31
N ARG A 84 -9.54 7.19 -16.42
CA ARG A 84 -11.01 7.10 -16.41
C ARG A 84 -11.44 5.72 -15.96
N PHE A 85 -12.24 5.65 -14.91
CA PHE A 85 -12.70 4.39 -14.36
C PHE A 85 -14.11 4.49 -13.78
N ARG A 86 -14.84 3.37 -13.83
CA ARG A 86 -16.16 3.20 -13.22
C ARG A 86 -15.98 2.39 -11.94
N CYS A 87 -16.04 3.06 -10.80
CA CYS A 87 -15.88 2.42 -9.50
C CYS A 87 -17.11 1.58 -9.16
N LYS A 88 -16.89 0.41 -8.54
CA LYS A 88 -17.98 -0.38 -7.94
C LYS A 88 -18.54 0.39 -6.75
N LEU A 89 -19.86 0.60 -6.73
CA LEU A 89 -20.53 1.14 -5.55
C LEU A 89 -20.42 0.12 -4.41
N ARG A 90 -20.15 0.61 -3.21
CA ARG A 90 -20.01 -0.22 -2.01
C ARG A 90 -20.87 0.35 -0.91
N ASP A 91 -21.43 -0.54 -0.11
CA ASP A 91 -22.05 -0.17 1.15
C ASP A 91 -20.99 0.42 2.07
N GLU A 92 -21.24 1.62 2.59
CA GLU A 92 -20.32 2.36 3.45
C GLU A 92 -20.05 1.63 4.78
N THR A 93 -21.04 0.89 5.27
CA THR A 93 -20.95 0.17 6.55
C THR A 93 -20.21 -1.15 6.37
N THR A 94 -20.58 -1.95 5.37
CA THR A 94 -20.04 -3.30 5.19
C THR A 94 -18.85 -3.39 4.23
N GLY A 95 -18.66 -2.39 3.36
CA GLY A 95 -17.65 -2.37 2.29
C GLY A 95 -17.93 -3.35 1.14
N ARG A 96 -19.05 -4.08 1.19
CA ARG A 96 -19.45 -5.04 0.15
C ARG A 96 -19.96 -4.30 -1.09
N PRO A 97 -19.77 -4.84 -2.30
CA PRO A 97 -20.36 -4.26 -3.50
C PRO A 97 -21.89 -4.17 -3.35
N LEU A 98 -22.45 -3.00 -3.66
CA LEU A 98 -23.89 -2.81 -3.76
C LEU A 98 -24.39 -3.60 -4.97
N LEU A 99 -25.42 -4.42 -4.74
CA LEU A 99 -26.11 -5.13 -5.81
C LEU A 99 -27.42 -4.41 -6.11
N ASP A 100 -27.74 -4.28 -7.39
CA ASP A 100 -29.03 -3.77 -7.82
C ASP A 100 -30.14 -4.68 -7.26
N PRO A 101 -31.16 -4.13 -6.56
CA PRO A 101 -32.22 -4.92 -5.95
C PRO A 101 -32.96 -5.80 -6.97
N VAL A 102 -33.08 -5.37 -8.22
CA VAL A 102 -33.81 -6.07 -9.28
C VAL A 102 -32.92 -7.07 -10.00
N THR A 103 -31.82 -6.61 -10.60
CA THR A 103 -30.98 -7.47 -11.45
C THR A 103 -30.00 -8.35 -10.67
N LYS A 104 -29.79 -8.07 -9.37
CA LYS A 104 -28.77 -8.68 -8.51
C LYS A 104 -27.34 -8.54 -9.04
N LYS A 105 -27.10 -7.66 -10.01
CA LYS A 105 -25.76 -7.36 -10.54
C LYS A 105 -25.10 -6.28 -9.70
N GLU A 106 -23.76 -6.29 -9.67
CA GLU A 106 -22.99 -5.24 -9.01
C GLU A 106 -23.29 -3.88 -9.65
N MET A 107 -23.54 -2.88 -8.82
CA MET A 107 -23.75 -1.51 -9.25
C MET A 107 -22.41 -0.78 -9.38
N PHE A 108 -22.31 0.06 -10.40
CA PHE A 108 -21.14 0.87 -10.67
C PHE A 108 -21.56 2.34 -10.71
N GLU A 109 -20.66 3.21 -10.26
CA GLU A 109 -20.81 4.65 -10.41
C GLU A 109 -20.57 5.06 -11.87
N GLU A 110 -20.95 6.31 -12.18
CA GLU A 110 -20.55 6.96 -13.42
C GLU A 110 -19.03 7.02 -13.58
N GLU A 111 -18.58 7.02 -14.83
CA GLU A 111 -17.15 7.07 -15.11
C GLU A 111 -16.58 8.41 -14.68
N SER A 112 -15.54 8.35 -13.85
CA SER A 112 -14.87 9.55 -13.34
C SER A 112 -13.36 9.42 -13.46
N TRP A 113 -12.64 10.52 -13.24
CA TRP A 113 -11.19 10.56 -13.25
C TRP A 113 -10.64 10.23 -11.87
N PHE A 114 -9.75 9.24 -11.81
CA PHE A 114 -9.09 8.78 -10.60
C PHE A 114 -7.57 8.90 -10.74
N THR A 115 -6.89 9.14 -9.63
CA THR A 115 -5.42 9.04 -9.57
C THR A 115 -4.96 7.81 -8.80
N LEU A 116 -3.79 7.28 -9.16
CA LEU A 116 -3.07 6.30 -8.36
C LEU A 116 -2.24 6.95 -7.24
N ASP A 117 -1.97 8.25 -7.34
CA ASP A 117 -1.08 9.00 -6.46
C ASP A 117 -1.84 9.86 -5.44
N ASN A 118 -2.63 9.21 -4.58
CA ASN A 118 -3.50 9.89 -3.61
C ASN A 118 -2.80 10.97 -2.76
N ARG A 119 -1.53 10.75 -2.39
CA ARG A 119 -0.74 11.71 -1.61
C ARG A 119 -0.47 13.01 -2.36
N ARG A 120 -0.16 12.91 -3.66
CA ARG A 120 0.09 14.08 -4.52
C ARG A 120 -1.20 14.83 -4.80
N LEU A 121 -2.28 14.10 -5.10
CA LEU A 121 -3.60 14.71 -5.29
C LEU A 121 -4.08 15.45 -4.04
N TYR A 122 -3.89 14.89 -2.85
CA TYR A 122 -4.22 15.58 -1.61
C TYR A 122 -3.50 16.93 -1.50
N CYS A 123 -2.19 16.98 -1.79
CA CYS A 123 -1.45 18.25 -1.78
C CYS A 123 -2.05 19.28 -2.74
N LEU A 124 -2.39 18.85 -3.96
CA LEU A 124 -2.97 19.72 -4.99
C LEU A 124 -4.37 20.22 -4.61
N GLN A 125 -5.23 19.33 -4.10
CA GLN A 125 -6.59 19.70 -3.71
C GLN A 125 -6.59 20.62 -2.48
N ARG A 126 -5.67 20.47 -1.53
CA ARG A 126 -5.52 21.40 -0.40
C ARG A 126 -5.31 22.84 -0.87
N VAL A 127 -4.35 23.05 -1.78
CA VAL A 127 -4.08 24.39 -2.34
C VAL A 127 -5.23 24.86 -3.25
N ALA A 128 -5.86 23.95 -4.00
CA ALA A 128 -7.01 24.29 -4.84
C ALA A 128 -8.21 24.80 -4.03
N VAL A 129 -8.49 24.23 -2.86
CA VAL A 129 -9.55 24.70 -1.96
C VAL A 129 -9.29 26.13 -1.50
N ASP A 130 -8.03 26.47 -1.17
CA ASP A 130 -7.65 27.82 -0.72
C ASP A 130 -7.82 28.89 -1.81
N LEU A 131 -7.82 28.50 -3.09
CA LEU A 131 -8.04 29.41 -4.24
C LEU A 131 -9.50 29.66 -4.57
N LEU A 132 -10.44 28.93 -3.95
CA LEU A 132 -11.86 29.11 -4.23
C LEU A 132 -12.31 30.53 -3.86
N PRO A 133 -13.16 31.18 -4.69
CA PRO A 133 -13.96 30.60 -5.78
C PRO A 133 -13.28 30.55 -7.14
N GLU A 134 -12.03 30.99 -7.28
CA GLU A 134 -11.32 30.97 -8.55
C GLU A 134 -10.90 29.54 -8.90
N ARG A 135 -11.02 29.16 -10.18
CA ARG A 135 -10.63 27.82 -10.64
C ARG A 135 -9.12 27.71 -10.82
N CYS A 136 -8.59 26.52 -10.61
CA CYS A 136 -7.21 26.20 -10.92
C CYS A 136 -7.11 24.89 -11.70
N THR A 137 -6.01 24.70 -12.42
CA THR A 137 -5.70 23.42 -13.08
C THR A 137 -4.26 22.99 -12.80
N VAL A 138 -4.00 21.70 -12.93
CA VAL A 138 -2.69 21.07 -12.75
C VAL A 138 -2.37 20.18 -13.94
N ASP A 139 -1.08 20.06 -14.26
CA ASP A 139 -0.61 19.11 -15.26
C ASP A 139 -0.81 17.67 -14.77
N THR A 140 -1.42 16.86 -15.62
CA THR A 140 -1.72 15.45 -15.38
C THR A 140 -1.34 14.63 -16.60
N VAL A 141 -1.03 13.36 -16.38
CA VAL A 141 -0.73 12.41 -17.46
C VAL A 141 -1.89 11.44 -17.57
N ALA A 142 -2.68 11.56 -18.64
CA ALA A 142 -3.81 10.66 -18.86
C ALA A 142 -3.31 9.30 -19.34
N GLU A 143 -3.52 8.27 -18.53
CA GLU A 143 -3.14 6.90 -18.90
C GLU A 143 -4.21 6.27 -19.81
N ILE A 144 -3.85 6.11 -21.08
CA ILE A 144 -4.74 5.58 -22.13
C ILE A 144 -4.85 4.05 -22.06
N ARG A 145 -3.79 3.35 -21.64
CA ARG A 145 -3.70 1.87 -21.71
C ARG A 145 -4.04 1.20 -20.37
N LYS A 146 -5.31 0.81 -20.19
CA LYS A 146 -5.82 0.17 -18.97
C LYS A 146 -5.22 -1.22 -18.72
N GLU A 147 -4.82 -1.95 -19.75
CA GLU A 147 -4.39 -3.36 -19.64
C GLU A 147 -3.15 -3.56 -18.77
N ARG A 148 -2.17 -2.64 -18.82
CA ARG A 148 -0.90 -2.79 -18.10
C ARG A 148 -1.08 -2.70 -16.58
N ARG A 149 -2.14 -2.04 -16.11
CA ARG A 149 -2.37 -1.72 -14.69
C ARG A 149 -3.62 -2.35 -14.08
N LEU A 150 -4.12 -3.44 -14.66
CA LEU A 150 -5.25 -4.18 -14.09
C LEU A 150 -5.00 -4.61 -12.63
N ARG A 151 -3.74 -4.78 -12.21
CA ARG A 151 -3.38 -5.12 -10.81
C ARG A 151 -3.56 -3.93 -9.87
N GLU A 152 -3.17 -2.74 -10.27
CA GLU A 152 -3.32 -1.50 -9.52
C GLU A 152 -4.80 -1.12 -9.42
N ILE A 153 -5.55 -1.28 -10.51
CA ILE A 153 -7.00 -1.04 -10.55
C ILE A 153 -7.75 -1.93 -9.55
N ARG A 154 -7.29 -3.18 -9.30
CA ARG A 154 -7.89 -4.04 -8.26
C ARG A 154 -7.74 -3.48 -6.84
N LYS A 155 -6.81 -2.54 -6.63
CA LYS A 155 -6.63 -1.84 -5.35
C LYS A 155 -7.62 -0.68 -5.18
N PHE A 156 -8.43 -0.37 -6.20
CA PHE A 156 -9.41 0.71 -6.14
C PHE A 156 -10.49 0.32 -5.14
N ARG A 157 -10.45 1.01 -4.00
CA ARG A 157 -11.32 0.76 -2.85
C ARG A 157 -11.66 2.08 -2.22
N THR A 158 -12.66 2.72 -2.79
CA THR A 158 -13.35 3.89 -2.25
C THR A 158 -14.74 3.47 -1.76
N LEU A 159 -15.30 4.20 -0.81
CA LEU A 159 -16.68 3.99 -0.33
C LEU A 159 -17.61 5.08 -0.83
N ASP A 160 -17.09 6.29 -0.96
CA ASP A 160 -17.78 7.53 -1.26
C ASP A 160 -17.50 8.04 -2.69
N GLY A 161 -17.06 7.14 -3.58
CA GLY A 161 -16.62 7.49 -4.92
C GLY A 161 -15.25 8.17 -4.98
N GLY A 162 -14.49 8.21 -3.88
CA GLY A 162 -13.15 8.80 -3.83
C GLY A 162 -13.16 10.32 -3.60
N ARG A 163 -14.22 10.84 -2.97
CA ARG A 163 -14.36 12.26 -2.61
C ARG A 163 -13.63 12.63 -1.32
N SER A 164 -13.41 11.66 -0.45
CA SER A 164 -12.68 11.81 0.81
C SER A 164 -11.54 10.80 0.92
N ILE A 165 -10.62 11.10 1.82
CA ILE A 165 -9.48 10.23 2.15
C ILE A 165 -9.13 10.31 3.63
N ASN A 166 -8.77 9.17 4.21
CA ASN A 166 -8.26 9.09 5.57
C ASN A 166 -6.75 9.23 5.55
N VAL A 167 -6.24 10.30 6.16
CA VAL A 167 -4.82 10.61 6.24
C VAL A 167 -4.29 10.20 7.62
N GLY A 168 -3.32 9.31 7.67
CA GLY A 168 -2.74 8.85 8.93
C GLY A 168 -1.88 7.60 8.77
N SER A 169 -1.32 7.11 9.87
CA SER A 169 -0.46 5.92 9.84
C SER A 169 -0.42 5.25 11.20
N VAL A 170 -0.89 4.00 11.25
CA VAL A 170 -0.78 3.17 12.47
C VAL A 170 0.69 2.91 12.81
N VAL A 171 1.54 2.74 11.79
CA VAL A 171 2.97 2.45 11.97
C VAL A 171 3.69 3.65 12.57
N ASP A 172 3.31 4.87 12.16
CA ASP A 172 3.92 6.11 12.66
C ASP A 172 3.18 6.67 13.89
N GLY A 173 2.17 5.94 14.41
CA GLY A 173 1.39 6.37 15.58
C GLY A 173 0.49 7.58 15.33
N VAL A 174 0.23 7.94 14.06
CA VAL A 174 -0.58 9.10 13.68
C VAL A 174 -2.03 8.63 13.46
N PRO A 175 -3.01 9.17 14.22
CA PRO A 175 -4.41 8.80 14.05
C PRO A 175 -4.91 9.16 12.64
N PHE A 176 -5.86 8.39 12.13
CA PHE A 176 -6.46 8.68 10.84
C PHE A 176 -7.48 9.82 10.98
N GLU A 177 -7.22 10.92 10.28
CA GLU A 177 -8.16 12.02 10.09
C GLU A 177 -8.82 11.88 8.72
N THR A 178 -10.14 12.03 8.65
CA THR A 178 -10.87 12.00 7.38
C THR A 178 -10.86 13.40 6.79
N TRP A 179 -10.46 13.54 5.54
CA TRP A 179 -10.44 14.80 4.84
C TRP A 179 -11.25 14.71 3.56
N SER A 180 -12.14 15.69 3.34
CA SER A 180 -12.94 15.89 2.13
C SER A 180 -12.80 17.35 1.69
N TRP A 181 -12.55 17.57 0.41
CA TRP A 181 -12.43 18.94 -0.12
C TRP A 181 -13.77 19.70 -0.08
N GLU A 182 -14.90 18.99 -0.17
CA GLU A 182 -16.25 19.59 -0.08
C GLU A 182 -16.54 20.13 1.32
N GLU A 183 -16.12 19.39 2.35
CA GLU A 183 -16.23 19.80 3.75
C GLU A 183 -15.29 20.97 4.04
N ALA A 184 -14.03 20.89 3.57
CA ALA A 184 -13.05 21.97 3.72
C ALA A 184 -13.56 23.30 3.12
N ARG A 185 -14.20 23.27 1.95
CA ARG A 185 -14.84 24.44 1.33
C ARG A 185 -15.93 25.06 2.23
N SER A 186 -16.62 24.25 3.03
CA SER A 186 -17.73 24.70 3.88
C SER A 186 -17.22 25.36 5.17
N GLU A 187 -16.09 24.92 5.72
CA GLU A 187 -15.50 25.49 6.93
C GLU A 187 -15.02 26.93 6.74
N ASP A 188 -14.42 27.26 5.60
CA ASP A 188 -13.93 28.62 5.34
C ASP A 188 -15.06 29.64 5.19
N ARG A 189 -16.24 29.18 4.73
CA ARG A 189 -17.46 29.99 4.74
C ARG A 189 -17.98 30.28 6.15
N GLN A 190 -17.70 29.43 7.13
CA GLN A 190 -18.11 29.66 8.51
C GLN A 190 -17.15 30.62 9.22
N LYS A 191 -15.83 30.46 9.02
CA LYS A 191 -14.82 31.35 9.62
C LYS A 191 -15.00 32.81 9.19
N SER A 192 -15.29 33.05 7.91
CA SER A 192 -15.51 34.40 7.38
C SER A 192 -16.75 35.11 7.94
N LYS A 193 -17.76 34.36 8.42
CA LYS A 193 -18.98 34.93 9.03
C LYS A 193 -18.82 35.30 10.51
N GLY A 194 -17.89 34.67 11.23
CA GLY A 194 -17.72 34.86 12.68
C GLY A 194 -16.96 36.12 13.11
N HIS A 195 -16.34 36.86 12.19
CA HIS A 195 -15.49 38.02 12.52
C HIS A 195 -16.13 39.40 12.25
N LYS A 196 -17.40 39.45 11.84
CA LYS A 196 -18.15 40.72 11.76
C LYS A 196 -18.86 40.98 13.09
N GLY A 197 -18.35 41.94 13.87
CA GLY A 197 -19.17 42.65 14.85
C GLY A 197 -18.84 42.45 16.33
N LYS A 198 -17.61 42.79 16.73
CA LYS A 198 -17.40 43.52 17.99
C LYS A 198 -16.70 44.83 17.66
N GLU A 199 -17.33 45.63 16.80
CA GLU A 199 -17.02 47.05 16.72
C GLU A 199 -17.29 47.65 18.10
N GLY A 200 -16.25 48.32 18.60
CA GLY A 200 -16.23 48.90 19.93
C GLY A 200 -17.41 49.86 20.11
N LYS A 201 -18.21 49.57 21.12
CA LYS A 201 -18.91 50.64 21.82
C LYS A 201 -17.82 51.41 22.57
N GLU A 202 -17.39 52.53 21.98
CA GLU A 202 -16.65 53.59 22.66
C GLU A 202 -17.39 53.95 23.96
N GLY A 203 -16.90 53.41 25.07
CA GLY A 203 -17.30 53.76 26.41
C GLY A 203 -16.36 54.82 26.94
N LYS A 204 -16.88 56.05 26.99
CA LYS A 204 -16.34 57.26 27.60
C LYS A 204 -15.39 57.08 28.79
N GLU A 205 -14.40 57.96 28.78
CA GLU A 205 -13.55 58.41 29.88
C GLU A 205 -14.26 58.47 31.24
N GLY A 206 -13.58 57.93 32.26
CA GLY A 206 -13.98 58.00 33.66
C GLY A 206 -12.77 57.86 34.57
N LYS A 207 -12.24 59.02 34.96
CA LYS A 207 -11.18 59.36 35.90
C LYS A 207 -11.08 58.55 37.22
N ASP A 208 -9.82 58.48 37.68
CA ASP A 208 -9.31 58.57 39.06
C ASP A 208 -9.36 57.38 40.05
N ALA A 209 -8.30 57.38 40.88
CA ALA A 209 -8.02 56.64 42.12
C ALA A 209 -7.27 55.29 41.95
N LYS A 210 -5.96 55.21 42.22
CA LYS A 210 -5.23 55.30 43.51
C LYS A 210 -5.41 54.05 44.39
N SER A 211 -4.26 53.55 44.83
CA SER A 211 -3.99 52.67 45.99
C SER A 211 -4.24 51.16 45.86
N GLY A 212 -3.13 50.43 45.91
CA GLY A 212 -2.85 49.33 46.84
C GLY A 212 -3.88 48.21 47.01
N SER A 213 -3.46 46.97 46.81
CA SER A 213 -3.28 46.06 47.96
C SER A 213 -2.71 44.70 47.53
N LYS A 214 -1.91 44.20 48.46
CA LYS A 214 -1.22 42.92 48.55
C LYS A 214 -2.24 41.85 49.01
N GLY A 215 -2.34 40.71 48.35
CA GLY A 215 -3.07 39.56 48.89
C GLY A 215 -3.02 38.32 47.97
N LYS A 216 -2.25 37.29 48.30
CA LYS A 216 -2.55 36.13 49.18
C LYS A 216 -3.33 35.00 48.46
N SER A 217 -2.58 33.92 48.19
CA SER A 217 -2.92 32.50 48.39
C SER A 217 -4.37 32.00 48.26
N GLY A 218 -4.55 30.97 47.43
CA GLY A 218 -5.57 29.92 47.55
C GLY A 218 -5.37 28.94 46.38
N LYS A 219 -4.78 27.75 46.52
CA LYS A 219 -5.15 26.56 47.31
C LYS A 219 -6.55 26.02 46.95
N GLY A 220 -6.57 24.89 46.26
CA GLY A 220 -7.60 23.86 46.43
C GLY A 220 -8.53 23.63 45.24
N GLY A 221 -8.34 22.50 44.54
CA GLY A 221 -9.26 22.02 43.51
C GLY A 221 -8.96 20.60 43.06
N LYS A 222 -8.79 19.66 44.01
CA LYS A 222 -8.72 18.22 43.72
C LYS A 222 -10.12 17.73 43.32
N GLY A 223 -10.39 17.67 42.02
CA GLY A 223 -11.49 16.89 41.46
C GLY A 223 -11.08 15.42 41.35
N LYS A 224 -11.56 14.59 42.27
CA LYS A 224 -11.59 13.13 42.16
C LYS A 224 -12.57 12.80 41.03
N ASP A 225 -12.10 12.18 39.95
CA ASP A 225 -12.98 11.37 39.12
C ASP A 225 -12.63 9.89 39.26
N LYS A 226 -13.65 9.12 39.62
CA LYS A 226 -13.59 7.72 39.98
C LYS A 226 -13.93 6.91 38.75
N GLY A 227 -12.99 6.07 38.34
CA GLY A 227 -13.27 4.69 37.99
C GLY A 227 -13.88 4.44 36.61
N ARG A 228 -13.04 3.95 35.70
CA ARG A 228 -13.41 2.78 34.92
C ARG A 228 -12.18 1.92 34.64
N ARG A 229 -12.07 0.87 35.44
CA ARG A 229 -11.26 -0.33 35.18
C ARG A 229 -11.88 -1.01 33.98
N ASP A 230 -11.14 -1.17 32.89
CA ASP A 230 -11.26 -2.37 32.06
C ASP A 230 -9.87 -2.90 31.78
N LYS A 231 -9.70 -4.16 32.17
CA LYS A 231 -8.51 -4.99 32.01
C LYS A 231 -8.40 -5.40 30.54
N LEU A 232 -7.18 -5.41 30.01
CA LEU A 232 -6.59 -6.37 29.05
C LEU A 232 -5.14 -5.87 28.82
N GLN A 233 -4.12 -6.39 29.51
CA GLN A 233 -3.33 -7.60 29.17
C GLN A 233 -3.14 -7.76 27.65
N GLY A 234 -1.95 -7.74 27.05
CA GLY A 234 -0.59 -7.55 27.54
C GLY A 234 0.38 -7.54 26.35
N VAL A 235 1.49 -6.80 26.53
CA VAL A 235 2.92 -7.11 26.24
C VAL A 235 3.18 -7.99 24.99
N VAL A 236 3.96 -7.57 23.99
CA VAL A 236 5.44 -7.52 24.03
C VAL A 236 6.01 -6.39 23.16
N ALA A 237 6.73 -5.47 23.80
CA ALA A 237 7.67 -4.56 23.14
C ALA A 237 9.06 -5.23 23.14
N VAL A 238 9.58 -5.55 21.96
CA VAL A 238 10.97 -6.00 21.78
C VAL A 238 11.80 -4.77 21.44
N ALA A 239 12.54 -4.26 22.44
CA ALA A 239 13.64 -3.34 22.23
C ALA A 239 14.90 -4.16 21.89
N GLY A 240 15.47 -3.93 20.71
CA GLY A 240 16.72 -4.55 20.29
C GLY A 240 17.69 -3.52 19.72
N ARG A 241 18.49 -2.89 20.58
CA ARG A 241 19.77 -2.28 20.20
C ARG A 241 20.78 -3.42 20.01
N GLY A 242 21.44 -3.49 18.85
CA GLY A 242 22.50 -4.45 18.58
C GLY A 242 23.59 -3.82 17.72
N ARG A 243 24.77 -3.68 18.32
CA ARG A 243 25.95 -2.94 17.87
C ARG A 243 26.84 -3.83 17.00
N VAL A 244 27.54 -3.18 16.08
CA VAL A 244 28.61 -3.73 15.22
C VAL A 244 29.71 -4.39 16.05
N GLY A 245 30.14 -5.58 15.63
CA GLY A 245 31.31 -6.28 16.14
C GLY A 245 31.88 -7.22 15.07
N HIS A 246 33.04 -6.82 14.53
CA HIS A 246 33.87 -7.60 13.63
C HIS A 246 34.86 -8.46 14.44
N VAL A 247 35.65 -9.30 13.74
CA VAL A 247 36.81 -10.12 14.18
C VAL A 247 36.54 -11.62 14.37
N GLY A 248 37.37 -12.45 13.71
CA GLY A 248 37.86 -13.68 14.33
C GLY A 248 37.85 -14.95 13.49
N ARG A 249 38.87 -15.10 12.63
CA ARG A 249 39.28 -16.35 11.96
C ARG A 249 40.07 -17.20 12.96
N ALA A 250 39.72 -18.48 13.15
CA ALA A 250 40.64 -19.49 13.69
C ALA A 250 40.18 -20.92 13.35
N SER A 251 41.17 -21.79 13.18
CA SER A 251 41.14 -23.11 12.56
C SER A 251 41.07 -24.27 13.55
N ALA A 252 40.69 -25.42 12.99
CA ALA A 252 41.24 -26.77 13.19
C ALA A 252 40.78 -27.68 14.35
N SER A 253 40.40 -28.88 13.90
CA SER A 253 40.66 -30.22 14.47
C SER A 253 39.75 -30.73 15.59
N HIS A 254 38.99 -31.80 15.31
CA HIS A 254 39.34 -33.18 15.69
C HIS A 254 38.29 -34.15 15.18
N GLY A 255 38.74 -35.32 14.74
CA GLY A 255 37.91 -36.36 14.15
C GLY A 255 37.16 -37.19 15.19
N ALA A 256 36.02 -37.74 14.76
CA ALA A 256 35.47 -38.95 15.35
C ALA A 256 34.68 -39.72 14.27
N SER A 257 35.15 -40.95 14.06
CA SER A 257 34.56 -42.00 13.25
C SER A 257 33.21 -42.42 13.83
N VAL A 258 32.15 -42.36 13.02
CA VAL A 258 30.92 -43.15 13.24
C VAL A 258 30.46 -43.71 11.90
N ARG A 259 30.70 -45.02 11.73
CA ARG A 259 30.06 -45.86 10.71
C ARG A 259 28.60 -46.13 11.12
N SER A 260 27.75 -46.34 10.13
CA SER A 260 26.32 -46.75 10.19
C SER A 260 25.25 -45.65 10.17
N ALA A 261 25.18 -44.93 9.05
CA ALA A 261 23.93 -44.33 8.58
C ALA A 261 23.81 -44.57 7.08
N SER A 262 23.23 -45.69 6.68
CA SER A 262 22.95 -45.98 5.28
C SER A 262 21.65 -46.76 5.19
N MET A 263 20.54 -46.02 5.14
CA MET A 263 19.29 -46.36 4.44
C MET A 263 18.13 -45.41 4.78
N ARG A 264 18.21 -44.59 5.84
CA ARG A 264 17.10 -43.68 6.22
C ARG A 264 17.19 -42.26 5.65
N ASP A 265 18.37 -41.78 5.25
CA ASP A 265 18.55 -40.41 4.74
C ASP A 265 18.14 -40.22 3.27
N MET A 266 17.93 -41.30 2.50
CA MET A 266 17.48 -41.21 1.10
C MET A 266 16.00 -40.80 0.97
N GLY A 267 15.17 -41.09 1.97
CA GLY A 267 13.73 -40.79 1.91
C GLY A 267 13.41 -39.30 2.01
N TRP A 268 14.16 -38.55 2.83
CA TRP A 268 13.91 -37.13 3.06
C TRP A 268 14.37 -36.27 1.87
N GLN A 269 15.56 -36.54 1.32
CA GLN A 269 16.05 -35.84 0.14
C GLN A 269 15.19 -36.11 -1.10
N GLY A 270 14.66 -37.33 -1.25
CA GLY A 270 13.73 -37.68 -2.32
C GLY A 270 12.42 -36.88 -2.28
N GLY A 271 11.83 -36.69 -1.10
CA GLY A 271 10.59 -35.92 -0.94
C GLY A 271 10.75 -34.42 -1.26
N VAL A 272 11.87 -33.82 -0.82
CA VAL A 272 12.17 -32.41 -1.12
C VAL A 272 12.45 -32.22 -2.62
N ALA A 273 13.22 -33.11 -3.23
CA ALA A 273 13.49 -33.07 -4.67
C ALA A 273 12.20 -33.23 -5.52
N ALA A 274 11.32 -34.16 -5.13
CA ALA A 274 10.04 -34.37 -5.81
C ALA A 274 9.10 -33.15 -5.71
N SER A 275 9.08 -32.47 -4.56
CA SER A 275 8.27 -31.25 -4.35
C SER A 275 8.77 -30.07 -5.20
N LEU A 276 10.10 -29.89 -5.27
CA LEU A 276 10.73 -28.86 -6.11
C LEU A 276 10.51 -29.13 -7.61
N LEU A 277 10.66 -30.38 -8.05
CA LEU A 277 10.42 -30.79 -9.44
C LEU A 277 8.95 -30.65 -9.84
N GLY A 278 8.01 -30.96 -8.93
CA GLY A 278 6.58 -30.77 -9.16
C GLY A 278 6.21 -29.29 -9.33
N SER A 279 6.74 -28.43 -8.47
CA SER A 279 6.52 -26.97 -8.54
C SER A 279 7.10 -26.34 -9.80
N PHE A 280 8.30 -26.78 -10.21
CA PHE A 280 8.94 -26.35 -11.44
C PHE A 280 8.14 -26.79 -12.69
N SER A 281 7.73 -28.06 -12.74
CA SER A 281 6.96 -28.62 -13.85
C SER A 281 5.59 -27.95 -14.00
N GLY A 282 4.90 -27.66 -12.90
CA GLY A 282 3.63 -26.94 -12.91
C GLY A 282 3.75 -25.50 -13.45
N THR A 283 4.83 -24.80 -13.09
CA THR A 283 5.10 -23.44 -13.56
C THR A 283 5.45 -23.43 -15.04
N LEU A 284 6.28 -24.37 -15.49
CA LEU A 284 6.69 -24.50 -16.88
C LEU A 284 5.50 -24.88 -17.79
N GLY A 285 4.64 -25.78 -17.34
CA GLY A 285 3.40 -26.14 -18.03
C GLY A 285 2.43 -24.96 -18.16
N GLY A 286 2.31 -24.12 -17.13
CA GLY A 286 1.52 -22.89 -17.16
C GLY A 286 2.05 -21.88 -18.18
N GLN A 287 3.37 -21.66 -18.22
CA GLN A 287 4.01 -20.75 -19.17
C GLN A 287 3.89 -21.25 -20.62
N LEU A 288 4.12 -22.54 -20.88
CA LEU A 288 3.93 -23.13 -22.22
C LEU A 288 2.48 -22.97 -22.73
N ARG A 289 1.49 -23.05 -21.83
CA ARG A 289 0.08 -22.84 -22.17
C ARG A 289 -0.20 -21.38 -22.52
N ILE A 290 0.37 -20.42 -21.79
CA ILE A 290 0.24 -18.99 -22.10
C ILE A 290 0.91 -18.68 -23.44
N CYS A 291 2.10 -19.19 -23.70
CA CYS A 291 2.80 -19.02 -24.98
C CYS A 291 2.05 -19.67 -26.16
N SER A 292 1.27 -20.73 -25.92
CA SER A 292 0.43 -21.34 -26.98
C SER A 292 -0.73 -20.43 -27.42
N LEU A 293 -1.15 -19.47 -26.59
CA LEU A 293 -2.22 -18.52 -26.92
C LEU A 293 -1.72 -17.36 -27.79
N THR A 294 -0.40 -17.16 -27.89
CA THR A 294 0.22 -16.03 -28.60
C THR A 294 0.85 -16.42 -29.94
N GLN A 295 0.85 -17.70 -30.32
CA GLN A 295 1.40 -18.15 -31.61
C GLN A 295 0.31 -18.38 -32.67
N GLU A 296 0.58 -17.89 -33.88
CA GLU A 296 -0.22 -18.20 -35.07
C GLU A 296 0.33 -19.45 -35.76
N GLY A 297 -0.52 -20.49 -35.91
CA GLY A 297 -0.19 -21.75 -36.57
C GLY A 297 -0.74 -22.98 -35.83
N GLN A 298 -1.77 -23.61 -36.40
CA GLN A 298 -2.52 -24.68 -35.72
C GLN A 298 -1.67 -25.89 -35.29
N ALA A 299 -0.64 -26.26 -36.06
CA ALA A 299 0.20 -27.43 -35.72
C ALA A 299 1.11 -27.18 -34.51
N LYS A 300 1.72 -25.99 -34.41
CA LYS A 300 2.60 -25.60 -33.30
C LYS A 300 1.82 -25.40 -32.00
N VAL A 301 0.63 -24.81 -32.09
CA VAL A 301 -0.29 -24.62 -30.95
C VAL A 301 -0.71 -25.96 -30.35
N ARG A 302 -1.06 -26.97 -31.18
CA ARG A 302 -1.45 -28.31 -30.69
C ARG A 302 -0.31 -29.01 -29.96
N CYS A 303 0.93 -28.91 -30.47
CA CYS A 303 2.11 -29.50 -29.82
C CYS A 303 2.40 -28.83 -28.47
N LEU A 304 2.41 -27.50 -28.41
CA LEU A 304 2.65 -26.75 -27.17
C LEU A 304 1.56 -27.00 -26.12
N GLN A 305 0.30 -27.11 -26.53
CA GLN A 305 -0.80 -27.46 -25.63
C GLN A 305 -0.63 -28.89 -25.07
N ALA A 306 -0.31 -29.87 -25.92
CA ALA A 306 -0.07 -31.25 -25.47
C ALA A 306 1.09 -31.34 -24.47
N CYS A 307 2.21 -30.66 -24.75
CA CYS A 307 3.36 -30.58 -23.84
C CYS A 307 2.99 -29.88 -22.52
N GLY A 308 2.25 -28.77 -22.58
CA GLY A 308 1.78 -28.04 -21.39
C GLY A 308 0.88 -28.90 -20.49
N TRP A 309 -0.05 -29.67 -21.07
CA TRP A 309 -0.87 -30.63 -20.33
C TRP A 309 -0.04 -31.78 -19.73
N GLY A 310 0.95 -32.30 -20.46
CA GLY A 310 1.87 -33.32 -19.96
C GLY A 310 2.63 -32.86 -18.71
N PHE A 311 3.26 -31.69 -18.76
CA PHE A 311 3.98 -31.14 -17.61
C PHE A 311 3.07 -30.84 -16.41
N TRP A 312 1.85 -30.38 -16.66
CA TRP A 312 0.88 -30.12 -15.60
C TRP A 312 0.42 -31.40 -14.89
N LEU A 313 0.12 -32.47 -15.65
CA LEU A 313 -0.28 -33.77 -15.09
C LEU A 313 0.87 -34.42 -14.29
N VAL A 314 2.10 -34.34 -14.78
CA VAL A 314 3.29 -34.81 -14.04
C VAL A 314 3.45 -34.03 -12.74
N GLY A 315 3.30 -32.71 -12.77
CA GLY A 315 3.35 -31.88 -11.56
C GLY A 315 2.27 -32.24 -10.52
N GLN A 316 1.03 -32.51 -10.97
CA GLN A 316 -0.08 -32.97 -10.11
C GLN A 316 0.21 -34.33 -9.47
N LEU A 317 0.70 -35.31 -10.24
CA LEU A 317 1.05 -36.63 -9.73
C LEU A 317 2.18 -36.57 -8.69
N LEU A 318 3.24 -35.79 -8.98
CA LEU A 318 4.33 -35.58 -8.03
C LEU A 318 3.86 -34.88 -6.75
N GLY A 319 2.94 -33.91 -6.87
CA GLY A 319 2.31 -33.25 -5.72
C GLY A 319 1.51 -34.23 -4.84
N GLN A 320 0.76 -35.16 -5.43
CA GLN A 320 0.04 -36.18 -4.67
C GLN A 320 0.98 -37.17 -3.99
N VAL A 321 2.08 -37.57 -4.64
CA VAL A 321 3.12 -38.41 -4.02
C VAL A 321 3.75 -37.67 -2.82
N ALA A 322 4.02 -36.37 -2.93
CA ALA A 322 4.53 -35.57 -1.83
C ALA A 322 3.53 -35.49 -0.65
N ILE A 323 2.23 -35.36 -0.93
CA ILE A 323 1.18 -35.38 0.10
C ILE A 323 1.08 -36.75 0.78
N LEU A 324 1.20 -37.85 0.03
CA LEU A 324 1.21 -39.21 0.60
C LEU A 324 2.45 -39.47 1.47
N LEU A 325 3.57 -38.80 1.20
CA LEU A 325 4.80 -38.85 2.00
C LEU A 325 4.82 -37.84 3.18
N ALA A 326 3.85 -36.92 3.25
CA ALA A 326 3.76 -35.89 4.28
C ALA A 326 3.51 -36.42 5.71
N PRO A 327 2.69 -37.46 5.95
CA PRO A 327 2.49 -38.01 7.29
C PRO A 327 3.77 -38.61 7.89
N ALA A 328 4.61 -39.22 7.05
CA ALA A 328 5.89 -39.79 7.48
C ALA A 328 6.90 -38.69 7.88
N SER A 329 6.89 -37.55 7.17
CA SER A 329 7.77 -36.41 7.47
C SER A 329 7.29 -35.60 8.67
N LEU A 330 5.97 -35.43 8.86
CA LEU A 330 5.41 -34.81 10.08
C LEU A 330 5.73 -35.64 11.33
N THR A 331 5.59 -36.96 11.25
CA THR A 331 5.93 -37.86 12.37
C THR A 331 7.42 -37.78 12.69
N ALA A 332 8.30 -37.79 11.68
CA ALA A 332 9.73 -37.62 11.86
C ALA A 332 10.08 -36.25 12.51
N CYS A 333 9.47 -35.15 12.06
CA CYS A 333 9.69 -33.82 12.64
C CYS A 333 9.24 -33.74 14.10
N VAL A 334 8.06 -34.28 14.43
CA VAL A 334 7.56 -34.28 15.83
C VAL A 334 8.46 -35.12 16.72
N THR A 335 8.92 -36.30 16.27
CA THR A 335 9.86 -37.12 17.04
C THR A 335 11.21 -36.43 17.24
N PHE A 336 11.74 -35.77 16.21
CA PHE A 336 13.01 -35.05 16.28
C PHE A 336 12.93 -33.84 17.23
N SER A 337 11.87 -33.03 17.14
CA SER A 337 11.64 -31.91 18.07
C SER A 337 11.45 -32.37 19.51
N GLY A 338 10.78 -33.51 19.73
CA GLY A 338 10.64 -34.13 21.05
C GLY A 338 11.98 -34.60 21.63
N SER A 339 12.85 -35.19 20.81
CA SER A 339 14.20 -35.59 21.23
C SER A 339 15.07 -34.38 21.58
N LEU A 340 15.03 -33.30 20.79
CA LEU A 340 15.78 -32.07 21.09
C LEU A 340 15.32 -31.41 22.40
N LEU A 341 14.01 -31.34 22.65
CA LEU A 341 13.48 -30.81 23.91
C LEU A 341 13.92 -31.65 25.12
N SER A 342 13.96 -32.98 24.97
CA SER A 342 14.42 -33.89 26.02
C SER A 342 15.91 -33.70 26.34
N ILE A 343 16.74 -33.53 25.31
CA ILE A 343 18.18 -33.25 25.47
C ILE A 343 18.39 -31.89 26.14
N SER A 344 17.66 -30.85 25.72
CA SER A 344 17.74 -29.52 26.34
C SER A 344 17.30 -29.54 27.81
N ALA A 345 16.25 -30.29 28.15
CA ALA A 345 15.79 -30.44 29.53
C ALA A 345 16.82 -31.17 30.41
N LEU A 346 17.48 -32.22 29.89
CA LEU A 346 18.57 -32.91 30.59
C LEU A 346 19.79 -32.01 30.79
N ALA A 347 20.16 -31.22 29.77
CA ALA A 347 21.26 -30.26 29.87
C ALA A 347 20.99 -29.17 30.93
N LEU A 348 19.77 -28.64 30.99
CA LEU A 348 19.36 -27.68 32.02
C LEU A 348 19.38 -28.28 33.43
N ARG A 349 18.95 -29.54 33.58
CA ARG A 349 18.98 -30.24 34.86
C ARG A 349 20.41 -30.47 35.36
N ASN A 350 21.33 -30.84 34.47
CA ASN A 350 22.74 -31.02 34.80
C ASN A 350 23.43 -29.69 35.13
N TRP A 351 23.10 -28.61 34.42
CA TRP A 351 23.61 -27.27 34.76
C TRP A 351 23.21 -26.86 36.18
N SER A 352 21.94 -27.08 36.55
CA SER A 352 21.45 -26.73 37.89
C SER A 352 22.15 -27.48 39.03
N GLN A 353 22.74 -28.65 38.77
CA GLN A 353 23.48 -29.43 39.78
C GLN A 353 24.91 -28.92 39.98
N VAL A 354 25.53 -28.34 38.95
CA VAL A 354 26.92 -27.87 39.01
C VAL A 354 27.06 -26.50 39.68
N GLY A 355 26.00 -25.69 39.72
CA GLY A 355 26.00 -24.35 40.33
C GLY A 355 25.73 -24.28 41.84
N ALA A 356 25.57 -25.40 42.52
CA ALA A 356 25.20 -25.47 43.94
C ALA A 356 26.32 -26.03 44.86
N GLY A 357 27.55 -26.16 44.33
CA GLY A 357 28.73 -26.65 45.06
C GLY A 357 29.69 -25.54 45.46
#